data_AF-A0A3B0XXH1-F1
#
_entry.id   AF-A0A3B0XXH1-F1
#
_cell.length_a   1.000
_cell.length_b   1.000
_cell.length_c   1.000
_cell.angle_alpha   90.00
_cell.angle_beta   90.00
_cell.angle_gamma   90.00
#
_symmetry.space_group_name_H-M   'P 1'
#
loop_
_entity.id
_entity.type
_entity.pdbx_description
1 polymer ?
#
loop_
_entity_poly.entity_id
_entity_poly.type
_entity_poly.pdbx_seq_one_letter_code
_entity_poly.pdbx_strand_id
1 'polypeptide(L)'
;MLKSLLVVALLSIPVLGYAEEPPAQKGDYHAATGDVKLDVSLGHLNTRADADLNGFISELSMIFDVPMGKIKHLIFDYKFTPADAYMALSVQNASGRSFHDVAHTYKDNRARGWRYAARELGIKPGSKIFHAFTEESDSVGHSHKDRGKNKQAPSQKTQL
;
A
#
# COMPACT_ATOMS: atom_id res chain seq x y z
N MET A 1 3.80 61.82 -32.82
CA MET A 1 3.52 62.09 -31.39
C MET A 1 3.88 60.85 -30.60
N LEU A 2 4.79 61.03 -29.65
CA LEU A 2 5.42 60.03 -28.78
C LEU A 2 4.50 59.67 -27.61
N LYS A 3 4.28 58.38 -27.35
CA LYS A 3 3.88 57.88 -26.03
C LYS A 3 4.64 56.59 -25.75
N SER A 4 5.82 56.75 -25.15
CA SER A 4 6.55 55.68 -24.48
C SER A 4 5.74 55.16 -23.30
N LEU A 5 5.66 53.85 -23.14
CA LEU A 5 5.61 53.24 -21.81
C LEU A 5 6.38 51.92 -21.85
N LEU A 6 7.46 51.88 -21.09
CA LEU A 6 8.31 50.73 -20.84
C LEU A 6 7.93 50.21 -19.45
N VAL A 7 7.48 48.96 -19.31
CA VAL A 7 7.45 48.28 -18.01
C VAL A 7 7.68 46.76 -18.19
N VAL A 8 8.91 46.38 -17.81
CA VAL A 8 9.29 45.20 -17.01
C VAL A 8 9.29 43.81 -17.66
N ALA A 9 10.52 43.29 -17.75
CA ALA A 9 10.88 41.91 -17.97
C ALA A 9 10.34 40.98 -16.88
N LEU A 10 9.90 39.79 -17.29
CA LEU A 10 9.86 38.59 -16.46
C LEU A 10 10.64 37.50 -17.17
N LEU A 11 11.84 37.22 -16.66
CA LEU A 11 12.60 36.02 -16.94
C LEU A 11 11.86 34.84 -16.28
N SER A 12 11.08 34.11 -17.06
CA SER A 12 10.53 32.84 -16.61
C SER A 12 11.65 31.81 -16.58
N ILE A 13 12.12 31.49 -15.38
CA ILE A 13 12.89 30.27 -15.12
C ILE A 13 11.95 29.10 -15.43
N PRO A 14 12.28 28.19 -16.34
CA PRO A 14 11.54 26.93 -16.41
C PRO A 14 11.82 26.19 -15.12
N VAL A 15 10.84 26.15 -14.22
CA VAL A 15 10.80 25.17 -13.14
C VAL A 15 10.92 23.82 -13.81
N LEU A 16 11.98 23.08 -13.49
CA LEU A 16 12.16 21.69 -13.87
C LEU A 16 10.99 20.93 -13.25
N GLY A 17 9.92 20.80 -14.01
CA GLY A 17 8.69 20.18 -13.57
C GLY A 17 8.97 18.71 -13.28
N TYR A 18 9.12 18.38 -12.00
CA TYR A 18 8.70 17.06 -11.55
C TYR A 18 7.21 17.00 -11.81
N ALA A 19 6.81 16.39 -12.93
CA ALA A 19 5.43 16.01 -13.12
C ALA A 19 5.08 15.10 -11.94
N GLU A 20 4.31 15.64 -10.99
CA GLU A 20 3.68 14.84 -9.96
C GLU A 20 2.71 13.92 -10.72
N GLU A 21 3.13 12.67 -10.96
CA GLU A 21 2.22 11.68 -11.52
C GLU A 21 1.02 11.59 -10.58
N PRO A 22 -0.19 11.86 -11.08
CA PRO A 22 -1.38 11.76 -10.25
C PRO A 22 -1.43 10.37 -9.65
N PRO A 23 -1.84 10.22 -8.37
CA PRO A 23 -2.02 8.90 -7.78
C PRO A 23 -2.89 8.07 -8.72
N ALA A 24 -2.43 6.85 -9.03
CA ALA A 24 -3.04 5.96 -10.00
C ALA A 24 -4.57 5.94 -9.80
N GLN A 25 -5.30 6.43 -10.80
CA GLN A 25 -6.74 6.59 -10.71
C GLN A 25 -7.42 5.22 -10.63
N LYS A 26 -8.41 5.14 -9.74
CA LYS A 26 -9.20 3.99 -9.28
C LYS A 26 -9.86 3.13 -10.38
N GLY A 27 -9.82 3.54 -11.66
CA GLY A 27 -10.36 2.81 -12.81
C GLY A 27 -9.31 2.11 -13.69
N ASP A 28 -8.03 2.43 -13.53
CA ASP A 28 -6.95 2.03 -14.46
C ASP A 28 -5.89 1.12 -13.82
N TYR A 29 -6.18 0.54 -12.65
CA TYR A 29 -5.22 -0.34 -11.99
C TYR A 29 -5.01 -1.61 -12.81
N HIS A 30 -3.87 -1.66 -13.51
CA HIS A 30 -3.47 -2.79 -14.32
C HIS A 30 -2.17 -3.39 -13.77
N ALA A 31 -2.31 -4.34 -12.85
CA ALA A 31 -1.17 -5.01 -12.23
C ALA A 31 -0.30 -5.77 -13.24
N ALA A 32 -0.93 -6.34 -14.28
CA ALA A 32 -0.31 -7.11 -15.34
C ALA A 32 0.66 -8.19 -14.82
N THR A 33 0.23 -8.95 -13.81
CA THR A 33 1.06 -9.99 -13.18
C THR A 33 1.20 -11.24 -14.06
N GLY A 34 0.30 -11.38 -15.04
CA GLY A 34 0.19 -12.56 -15.89
C GLY A 34 -0.66 -13.68 -15.27
N ASP A 35 -1.21 -13.47 -14.07
CA ASP A 35 -2.22 -14.31 -13.45
C ASP A 35 -3.49 -13.49 -13.22
N VAL A 36 -4.57 -13.85 -13.91
CA VAL A 36 -5.84 -13.10 -13.85
C VAL A 36 -6.45 -13.12 -12.45
N LYS A 37 -6.30 -14.22 -11.69
CA LYS A 37 -6.84 -14.30 -10.34
C LYS A 37 -6.07 -13.38 -9.40
N LEU A 38 -4.74 -13.32 -9.53
CA LEU A 38 -3.96 -12.35 -8.76
C LEU A 38 -4.34 -10.92 -9.14
N ASP A 39 -4.44 -10.60 -10.43
CA ASP A 39 -4.80 -9.25 -10.89
C ASP A 39 -6.15 -8.79 -10.30
N VAL A 40 -7.15 -9.69 -10.25
CA VAL A 40 -8.44 -9.43 -9.60
C VAL A 40 -8.27 -9.23 -8.09
N SER A 41 -7.53 -10.11 -7.41
CA SER A 41 -7.29 -10.00 -5.96
C SER A 41 -6.60 -8.68 -5.59
N LEU A 42 -5.62 -8.23 -6.39
CA LEU A 42 -4.95 -6.95 -6.21
C LEU A 42 -5.92 -5.77 -6.39
N GLY A 43 -6.86 -5.85 -7.33
CA GLY A 43 -7.96 -4.89 -7.45
C GLY A 43 -8.83 -4.84 -6.18
N HIS A 44 -9.14 -5.99 -5.58
CA HIS A 44 -9.88 -6.05 -4.32
C HIS A 44 -9.08 -5.46 -3.14
N LEU A 45 -7.75 -5.65 -3.10
CA LEU A 45 -6.91 -5.02 -2.07
C LEU A 45 -7.00 -3.49 -2.13
N ASN A 46 -6.95 -2.90 -3.33
CA ASN A 46 -7.13 -1.46 -3.48
C ASN A 46 -8.50 -1.01 -2.96
N THR A 47 -9.57 -1.73 -3.29
CA THR A 47 -10.92 -1.41 -2.83
C THR A 47 -11.06 -1.49 -1.30
N ARG A 48 -10.42 -2.48 -0.66
CA ARG A 48 -10.42 -2.60 0.80
C ARG A 48 -9.62 -1.49 1.47
N ALA A 49 -8.44 -1.20 0.94
CA ALA A 49 -7.58 -0.14 1.46
C ALA A 49 -8.21 1.26 1.29
N ASP A 50 -9.06 1.47 0.29
CA ASP A 50 -9.85 2.70 0.18
C ASP A 50 -10.87 2.86 1.32
N ALA A 51 -11.41 1.75 1.85
CA ALA A 51 -12.34 1.76 2.97
C ALA A 51 -11.62 2.00 4.32
N ASP A 52 -10.44 1.39 4.51
CA ASP A 52 -9.60 1.60 5.69
C ASP A 52 -8.10 1.44 5.37
N LEU A 53 -7.48 2.55 4.99
CA LEU A 53 -6.06 2.58 4.65
C LEU A 53 -5.16 2.30 5.87
N ASN A 54 -5.54 2.76 7.07
CA ASN A 54 -4.73 2.58 8.26
C ASN A 54 -4.76 1.12 8.73
N GLY A 55 -5.94 0.49 8.70
CA GLY A 55 -6.11 -0.95 8.93
C GLY A 55 -5.29 -1.77 7.95
N PHE A 56 -5.37 -1.45 6.65
CA PHE A 56 -4.57 -2.10 5.61
C PHE A 56 -3.05 -1.98 5.86
N ILE A 57 -2.55 -0.78 6.20
CA ILE A 57 -1.14 -0.58 6.52
C ILE A 57 -0.72 -1.38 7.76
N SER A 58 -1.57 -1.41 8.79
CA SER A 58 -1.32 -2.19 10.02
C SER A 58 -1.26 -3.69 9.72
N GLU A 59 -2.17 -4.18 8.88
CA GLU A 59 -2.22 -5.57 8.43
C GLU A 59 -0.95 -5.95 7.67
N LEU A 60 -0.56 -5.17 6.65
CA LEU A 60 0.69 -5.40 5.91
C LEU A 60 1.91 -5.37 6.84
N SER A 61 1.90 -4.51 7.86
CA SER A 61 2.98 -4.43 8.84
C SER A 61 3.13 -5.74 9.61
N MET A 62 2.01 -6.36 10.01
CA MET A 62 2.00 -7.64 10.71
C MET A 62 2.37 -8.82 9.80
N ILE A 63 1.81 -8.87 8.58
CA ILE A 63 2.04 -10.00 7.64
C ILE A 63 3.50 -10.08 7.21
N PHE A 64 4.11 -8.94 6.90
CA PHE A 64 5.47 -8.89 6.35
C PHE A 64 6.55 -8.62 7.41
N ASP A 65 6.16 -8.39 8.68
CA ASP A 65 7.06 -7.94 9.75
C ASP A 65 7.88 -6.69 9.35
N VAL A 66 7.18 -5.71 8.76
CA VAL A 66 7.76 -4.47 8.24
C VAL A 66 7.15 -3.28 8.98
N PRO A 67 7.94 -2.31 9.49
CA PRO A 67 7.39 -1.13 10.16
C PRO A 67 6.41 -0.36 9.28
N MET A 68 5.26 0.05 9.84
CA MET A 68 4.22 0.84 9.14
C MET A 68 4.78 2.06 8.39
N GLY A 69 5.83 2.71 8.93
CA GLY A 69 6.50 3.83 8.27
C GLY A 69 7.09 3.49 6.90
N LYS A 70 7.64 2.28 6.72
CA LYS A 70 8.15 1.83 5.41
C LYS A 70 7.02 1.59 4.41
N ILE A 71 5.87 1.11 4.88
CA ILE A 71 4.69 0.87 4.05
C ILE A 71 4.08 2.21 3.61
N LYS A 72 4.00 3.17 4.53
CA LYS A 72 3.61 4.56 4.22
C LYS A 72 4.54 5.18 3.18
N HIS A 73 5.85 4.91 3.25
CA HIS A 73 6.81 5.38 2.26
C HIS A 73 6.54 4.80 0.85
N LEU A 74 6.12 3.53 0.71
CA LEU A 74 5.66 3.01 -0.59
C LEU A 74 4.47 3.79 -1.13
N ILE A 75 3.45 3.97 -0.28
CA ILE A 75 2.17 4.53 -0.72
C ILE A 75 2.30 6.03 -1.02
N PHE A 76 2.93 6.79 -0.14
CA PHE A 76 2.93 8.25 -0.21
C PHE A 76 4.12 8.83 -0.96
N ASP A 77 5.31 8.22 -0.86
CA ASP A 77 6.53 8.76 -1.46
C ASP A 77 6.80 8.14 -2.84
N TYR A 78 6.65 6.82 -2.96
CA TYR A 78 6.71 6.13 -4.26
C TYR A 78 5.41 6.22 -5.07
N LYS A 79 4.33 6.78 -4.49
CA LYS A 79 3.00 6.88 -5.13
C LYS A 79 2.46 5.51 -5.59
N PHE A 80 2.74 4.47 -4.82
CA PHE A 80 2.22 3.13 -5.07
C PHE A 80 0.77 3.04 -4.62
N THR A 81 -0.04 2.30 -5.37
CA THR A 81 -1.35 1.89 -4.86
C THR A 81 -1.16 0.96 -3.65
N PRO A 82 -2.18 0.79 -2.79
CA PRO A 82 -2.13 -0.20 -1.73
C PRO A 82 -1.75 -1.61 -2.24
N ALA A 83 -2.26 -2.02 -3.39
CA ALA A 83 -1.90 -3.28 -4.04
C ALA A 83 -0.45 -3.31 -4.56
N ASP A 84 0.05 -2.20 -5.11
CA ASP A 84 1.48 -2.08 -5.47
C ASP A 84 2.37 -2.18 -4.23
N ALA A 85 1.95 -1.63 -3.09
CA ALA A 85 2.68 -1.74 -1.84
C ALA A 85 2.75 -3.20 -1.34
N TYR A 86 1.61 -3.91 -1.38
CA TYR A 86 1.56 -5.34 -1.12
C TYR A 86 2.49 -6.13 -2.06
N MET A 87 2.47 -5.82 -3.37
CA MET A 87 3.33 -6.49 -4.35
C MET A 87 4.82 -6.22 -4.10
N ALA A 88 5.20 -4.99 -3.75
CA ALA A 88 6.58 -4.65 -3.42
C ALA A 88 7.10 -5.47 -2.22
N LEU A 89 6.30 -5.57 -1.15
CA LEU A 89 6.66 -6.39 0.03
C LEU A 89 6.71 -7.88 -0.31
N SER A 90 5.76 -8.37 -1.12
CA SER A 90 5.73 -9.77 -1.53
C SER A 90 6.94 -10.15 -2.39
N VAL A 91 7.33 -9.27 -3.32
CA VAL A 91 8.53 -9.46 -4.15
C VAL A 91 9.80 -9.31 -3.32
N GLN A 92 9.86 -8.38 -2.38
CA GLN A 92 10.97 -8.27 -1.43
C GLN A 92 11.17 -9.58 -0.67
N ASN A 93 10.11 -10.11 -0.05
CA ASN A 93 10.16 -11.35 0.72
C ASN A 93 10.60 -12.55 -0.13
N ALA A 94 10.11 -12.63 -1.38
CA ALA A 94 10.42 -13.75 -2.26
C ALA A 94 11.78 -13.66 -2.98
N SER A 95 12.25 -12.45 -3.30
CA SER A 95 13.54 -12.24 -4.00
C SER A 95 14.72 -12.07 -3.06
N GLY A 96 14.48 -11.71 -1.81
CA GLY A 96 15.51 -11.28 -0.86
C GLY A 96 16.17 -9.94 -1.22
N ARG A 97 15.69 -9.24 -2.25
CA ARG A 97 16.22 -7.92 -2.64
C ARG A 97 15.81 -6.84 -1.67
N SER A 98 16.56 -5.75 -1.65
CA SER A 98 16.20 -4.64 -0.77
C SER A 98 14.88 -4.02 -1.21
N PHE A 99 14.14 -3.48 -0.24
CA PHE A 99 12.92 -2.71 -0.48
C PHE A 99 13.13 -1.59 -1.50
N HIS A 100 14.29 -0.92 -1.44
CA HIS A 100 14.65 0.16 -2.36
C HIS A 100 14.77 -0.36 -3.79
N ASP A 101 15.48 -1.47 -3.99
CA ASP A 101 15.67 -2.07 -5.32
C ASP A 101 14.33 -2.47 -5.94
N VAL A 102 13.43 -3.07 -5.15
CA VAL A 102 12.10 -3.49 -5.60
C VAL A 102 11.27 -2.27 -6.00
N ALA A 103 11.20 -1.26 -5.14
CA ALA A 103 10.41 -0.05 -5.38
C ALA A 103 10.93 0.73 -6.60
N HIS A 104 12.25 0.90 -6.74
CA HIS A 104 12.82 1.56 -7.91
C HIS A 104 12.58 0.77 -9.20
N THR A 105 12.83 -0.55 -9.17
CA THR A 105 12.63 -1.39 -10.37
C THR A 105 11.18 -1.36 -10.85
N TYR A 106 10.21 -1.40 -9.94
CA TYR A 106 8.81 -1.30 -10.34
C TYR A 106 8.45 0.11 -10.81
N LYS A 107 8.90 1.16 -10.12
CA LYS A 107 8.66 2.55 -10.53
C LYS A 107 9.13 2.80 -11.96
N ASP A 108 10.34 2.35 -12.30
CA ASP A 108 10.92 2.55 -13.63
C ASP A 108 10.25 1.68 -14.72
N ASN A 109 9.52 0.64 -14.32
CA ASN A 109 8.86 -0.29 -15.24
C ASN A 109 7.34 -0.37 -15.06
N ARG A 110 6.72 0.66 -14.46
CA ARG A 110 5.31 0.64 -14.08
C ARG A 110 4.39 0.37 -15.27
N ALA A 111 4.69 0.96 -16.43
CA ALA A 111 3.95 0.76 -17.68
C ALA A 111 3.99 -0.70 -18.20
N ARG A 112 4.97 -1.50 -17.76
CA ARG A 112 5.15 -2.91 -18.15
C ARG A 112 4.55 -3.87 -17.13
N GLY A 113 4.14 -3.34 -15.98
CA GLY A 113 3.49 -4.05 -14.89
C GLY A 113 4.39 -4.99 -14.09
N TRP A 114 3.79 -5.62 -13.08
CA TRP A 114 4.48 -6.40 -12.06
C TRP A 114 5.16 -7.64 -12.60
N ARG A 115 4.62 -8.29 -13.66
CA ARG A 115 5.29 -9.45 -14.28
C ARG A 115 6.68 -9.09 -14.80
N TYR A 116 6.80 -7.92 -15.41
CA TYR A 116 8.10 -7.47 -15.92
C TYR A 116 9.04 -7.18 -14.75
N ALA A 117 8.62 -6.32 -13.82
CA ALA A 117 9.46 -5.91 -12.69
C ALA A 117 9.89 -7.11 -11.82
N ALA A 118 8.99 -8.03 -11.50
CA ALA A 118 9.30 -9.21 -10.72
C ALA A 118 10.37 -10.09 -11.39
N ARG A 119 10.31 -10.24 -12.72
CA ARG A 119 11.32 -10.99 -13.47
C ARG A 119 12.69 -10.33 -13.44
N GLU A 120 12.76 -9.00 -13.59
CA GLU A 120 14.03 -8.26 -13.43
C GLU A 120 14.63 -8.44 -12.03
N LEU A 121 13.76 -8.58 -11.03
CA LEU A 121 14.13 -8.83 -9.64
C LEU A 121 14.46 -10.31 -9.36
N GLY A 122 14.43 -11.19 -10.37
CA GLY A 122 14.82 -12.60 -10.25
C GLY A 122 13.70 -13.53 -9.77
N ILE A 123 12.46 -13.04 -9.69
CA ILE A 123 11.30 -13.88 -9.37
C ILE A 123 10.96 -14.75 -10.59
N LYS A 124 10.95 -16.05 -10.39
CA LYS A 124 10.53 -17.01 -11.42
C LYS A 124 9.00 -16.99 -11.60
N PRO A 125 8.49 -17.12 -12.84
CA PRO A 125 7.07 -17.35 -13.08
C PRO A 125 6.55 -18.54 -12.26
N GLY A 126 5.38 -18.40 -11.64
CA GLY A 126 4.77 -19.45 -10.80
C GLY A 126 5.31 -19.56 -9.37
N SER A 127 6.17 -18.64 -8.92
CA SER A 127 6.59 -18.56 -7.51
C SER A 127 5.41 -18.25 -6.57
N LYS A 128 5.45 -18.71 -5.31
CA LYS A 128 4.30 -18.60 -4.36
C LYS A 128 3.87 -17.18 -3.94
N ILE A 129 4.41 -16.12 -4.57
CA ILE A 129 4.02 -14.71 -4.35
C ILE A 129 2.49 -14.53 -4.50
N PHE A 130 1.85 -15.39 -5.31
CA PHE A 130 0.43 -15.32 -5.68
C PHE A 130 -0.58 -15.83 -4.63
N HIS A 131 -0.15 -16.24 -3.42
CA HIS A 131 -1.04 -16.94 -2.46
C HIS A 131 -1.39 -16.21 -1.17
N ALA A 132 -0.90 -15.01 -0.90
CA ALA A 132 -0.99 -14.45 0.46
C ALA A 132 -2.31 -13.75 0.81
N PHE A 133 -3.38 -13.87 0.01
CA PHE A 133 -4.65 -13.22 0.35
C PHE A 133 -5.88 -14.01 -0.10
N THR A 134 -6.06 -15.19 0.47
CA THR A 134 -7.35 -15.88 0.48
C THR A 134 -7.90 -15.87 1.92
N GLU A 135 -9.00 -15.13 2.10
CA GLU A 135 -10.07 -15.38 3.11
C GLU A 135 -9.93 -14.90 4.57
N GLU A 136 -8.81 -14.36 5.07
CA GLU A 136 -8.72 -14.02 6.51
C GLU A 136 -9.28 -12.63 6.93
N SER A 137 -9.86 -11.84 6.01
CA SER A 137 -10.42 -10.53 6.36
C SER A 137 -11.93 -10.52 6.65
N ASP A 138 -12.65 -11.63 6.44
CA ASP A 138 -14.08 -11.74 6.79
C ASP A 138 -14.32 -12.07 8.28
N SER A 139 -13.25 -12.24 9.08
CA SER A 139 -13.33 -12.65 10.49
C SER A 139 -12.88 -11.59 11.51
N VAL A 140 -12.38 -10.42 11.10
CA VAL A 140 -12.07 -9.31 12.03
C VAL A 140 -13.27 -8.35 12.16
N GLY A 141 -14.46 -8.96 12.32
CA GLY A 141 -15.69 -8.33 12.77
C GLY A 141 -16.00 -8.77 14.20
N HIS A 142 -15.74 -7.90 15.16
CA HIS A 142 -16.33 -7.87 16.51
C HIS A 142 -16.03 -9.04 17.47
N SER A 143 -15.14 -8.79 18.45
CA SER A 143 -15.40 -9.24 19.82
C SER A 143 -14.65 -8.41 20.87
N HIS A 144 -15.19 -7.24 21.21
CA HIS A 144 -15.09 -6.79 22.60
C HIS A 144 -15.95 -7.73 23.46
N LYS A 145 -15.37 -8.85 23.87
CA LYS A 145 -16.01 -9.72 24.86
C LYS A 145 -15.69 -9.18 26.24
N ASP A 146 -16.58 -8.33 26.73
CA ASP A 146 -16.70 -7.98 28.15
C ASP A 146 -16.56 -9.24 29.01
N ARG A 147 -15.42 -9.37 29.68
CA ARG A 147 -15.23 -10.33 30.76
C ARG A 147 -15.68 -9.69 32.06
N GLY A 148 -16.98 -9.54 32.21
CA GLY A 148 -17.61 -9.40 33.52
C GLY A 148 -17.45 -10.71 34.29
N LYS A 149 -16.48 -10.80 35.22
CA LYS A 149 -16.46 -11.80 36.29
C LYS A 149 -15.75 -11.27 37.53
N ASN A 150 -16.52 -10.81 38.50
CA ASN A 150 -16.42 -11.32 39.89
C ASN A 150 -17.72 -10.98 40.64
N LYS A 151 -18.67 -11.92 40.71
CA LYS A 151 -18.92 -12.81 41.87
C LYS A 151 -19.19 -12.03 43.16
N GLN A 152 -20.48 -11.88 43.44
CA GLN A 152 -21.02 -11.59 44.77
C GLN A 152 -20.61 -12.71 45.75
N ALA A 153 -20.12 -12.30 46.92
CA ALA A 153 -20.13 -13.11 48.13
C ALA A 153 -20.94 -12.33 49.19
N PRO A 154 -21.99 -12.90 49.79
CA PRO A 154 -22.68 -12.27 50.90
C PRO A 154 -21.90 -12.55 52.19
N SER A 155 -21.50 -11.50 52.90
CA SER A 155 -21.12 -11.57 54.30
C SER A 155 -21.83 -10.45 55.03
N GLN A 156 -23.08 -10.69 55.40
CA GLN A 156 -23.70 -9.96 56.49
C GLN A 156 -23.19 -10.57 57.79
N LYS A 157 -22.31 -9.84 58.47
CA LYS A 157 -22.14 -9.96 59.92
C LYS A 157 -21.71 -8.59 60.43
N THR A 158 -22.60 -7.91 61.14
CA THR A 158 -22.39 -7.19 62.43
C THR A 158 -23.49 -6.13 62.64
N GLN A 159 -23.95 -6.03 63.90
CA GLN A 159 -24.91 -5.12 64.56
C GLN A 159 -26.37 -5.62 64.55
N LEU A 160 -27.03 -5.95 65.68
CA LEU A 160 -26.78 -5.77 67.12
C LEU A 160 -26.81 -7.10 67.88
#